data_AF-A0A441TP99-F1
#
_entry.id   AF-A0A441TP99-F1
#
_cell.length_a   1.000
_cell.length_b   1.000
_cell.length_c   1.000
_cell.angle_alpha   90.00
_cell.angle_beta   90.00
_cell.angle_gamma   90.00
#
_symmetry.space_group_name_H-M   'P 1'
#
loop_
_entity.id
_entity.type
_entity.pdbx_description
1 polymer ?
#
loop_
_entity_poly.entity_id
_entity_poly.type
_entity_poly.pdbx_seq_one_letter_code
_entity_poly.pdbx_strand_id
1 'polypeptide(L)'
;LKQMGYENVETVVTDWGGLIPGLQSGRFDMATGGLYILKSRCQSVTFSEPLAKVTDALIVKAGNPKGLHNYGDIAAKGATMVTGIGYSNIE
;
A
#
# COMPACT_ATOMS: atom_id res chain seq x y z
N LEU A 1 8.46 1.87 19.83
CA LEU A 1 9.60 2.82 19.89
C LEU A 1 10.01 3.12 21.33
N LYS A 2 9.14 3.71 22.18
CA LYS A 2 9.49 4.00 23.59
C LYS A 2 9.94 2.77 24.39
N GLN A 3 9.26 1.62 24.25
CA GLN A 3 9.67 0.36 24.89
C GLN A 3 11.04 -0.17 24.41
N MET A 4 11.51 0.30 23.24
CA MET A 4 12.84 -0.03 22.70
C MET A 4 13.90 1.03 23.08
N GLY A 5 13.54 2.02 23.91
CA GLY A 5 14.45 3.09 24.36
C GLY A 5 14.49 4.33 23.47
N TYR A 6 13.67 4.41 22.40
CA TYR A 6 13.61 5.59 21.55
C TYR A 6 12.60 6.60 22.11
N GLU A 7 13.12 7.72 22.64
CA GLU A 7 12.30 8.79 23.24
C GLU A 7 12.08 9.99 22.32
N ASN A 8 13.01 10.23 21.38
CA ASN A 8 12.92 11.30 20.40
C ASN A 8 12.45 10.72 19.05
N VAL A 9 11.22 11.03 18.66
CA VAL A 9 10.63 10.62 17.38
C VAL A 9 10.18 11.86 16.64
N GLU A 10 10.75 12.09 15.46
CA GLU A 10 10.33 13.16 14.57
C GLU A 10 9.42 12.60 13.48
N THR A 11 8.26 13.22 13.31
CA THR A 11 7.29 12.81 12.29
C THR A 11 7.46 13.65 11.03
N VAL A 12 7.65 13.00 9.89
CA VAL A 12 7.70 13.65 8.58
C VAL A 12 6.44 13.30 7.80
N VAL A 13 5.73 14.32 7.31
CA VAL A 13 4.59 14.14 6.40
C VAL A 13 5.11 14.13 4.97
N THR A 14 4.78 13.08 4.23
CA THR A 14 5.12 12.91 2.82
C THR A 14 4.01 12.16 2.09
N ASP A 15 3.94 12.31 0.77
CA ASP A 15 3.01 11.55 -0.06
C ASP A 15 3.35 10.06 -0.05
N TRP A 16 2.32 9.22 -0.23
CA TRP A 16 2.48 7.75 -0.18
C TRP A 16 3.53 7.25 -1.18
N GLY A 17 3.56 7.81 -2.40
CA GLY A 17 4.55 7.46 -3.42
C GLY A 17 5.99 7.83 -3.05
N GLY A 18 6.18 8.73 -2.09
CA GLY A 18 7.48 9.16 -1.58
C GLY A 18 8.01 8.29 -0.44
N LEU A 19 7.25 7.32 0.08
CA LEU A 19 7.65 6.53 1.25
C LEU A 19 8.91 5.70 1.00
N ILE A 20 8.93 4.86 -0.04
CA ILE A 20 10.10 4.02 -0.35
C ILE A 20 11.32 4.85 -0.77
N PRO A 21 11.21 5.83 -1.68
CA PRO A 21 12.35 6.70 -2.03
C PRO A 21 12.89 7.48 -0.82
N GLY A 22 12.00 7.91 0.10
CA GLY A 22 12.39 8.60 1.33
C GLY A 22 13.21 7.72 2.26
N LEU A 23 12.83 6.44 2.42
CA LEU A 23 13.62 5.44 3.15
C LEU A 23 15.00 5.23 2.50
N GLN A 24 15.02 5.00 1.19
CA GLN A 24 16.28 4.71 0.46
C GLN A 24 17.25 5.89 0.47
N SER A 25 16.74 7.12 0.50
CA SER A 25 17.55 8.34 0.58
C SER A 25 17.92 8.75 2.01
N GLY A 26 17.47 8.02 3.02
CA GLY A 26 17.75 8.32 4.43
C GLY A 26 17.06 9.60 4.93
N ARG A 27 15.96 10.03 4.30
CA ARG A 27 15.17 11.18 4.78
C ARG A 27 14.39 10.87 6.06
N PHE A 28 14.14 9.59 6.31
CA PHE A 28 13.58 9.06 7.54
C PHE A 28 13.94 7.58 7.66
N ASP A 29 13.99 7.07 8.88
CA ASP A 29 14.46 5.71 9.17
C ASP A 29 13.35 4.65 9.07
N MET A 30 12.09 5.06 9.18
CA MET A 30 10.94 4.14 9.20
C MET A 30 9.69 4.78 8.57
N ALA A 31 8.96 4.00 7.79
CA ALA A 31 7.66 4.39 7.23
C ALA A 31 6.53 3.65 7.95
N THR A 32 5.57 4.39 8.50
CA THR A 32 4.38 3.84 9.18
C THR A 32 3.09 4.10 8.40
N GLY A 33 3.17 4.44 7.12
CA GLY A 33 2.04 4.82 6.26
C GLY A 33 1.18 3.66 5.75
N GLY A 34 1.36 2.44 6.26
CA GLY A 34 0.60 1.26 5.82
C GLY A 34 0.99 0.79 4.41
N LEU A 35 2.13 0.11 4.31
CA LEU A 35 2.62 -0.47 3.05
C LEU A 35 2.25 -1.95 2.98
N TYR A 36 1.58 -2.38 1.92
CA TYR A 36 1.45 -3.81 1.63
C TYR A 36 2.83 -4.43 1.40
N ILE A 37 3.03 -5.62 1.99
CA ILE A 37 4.21 -6.45 1.78
C ILE A 37 4.05 -7.13 0.41
N LEU A 38 4.77 -6.61 -0.58
CA LEU A 38 4.76 -7.09 -1.96
C LEU A 38 6.16 -7.55 -2.36
N LYS A 39 6.27 -8.50 -3.30
CA LYS A 39 7.55 -9.10 -3.68
C LYS A 39 8.53 -8.06 -4.23
N SER A 40 8.05 -7.16 -5.09
CA SER A 40 8.84 -6.06 -5.65
C SER A 40 9.36 -5.10 -4.57
N ARG A 41 8.54 -4.82 -3.54
CA ARG A 41 8.91 -3.91 -2.45
C ARG A 41 9.94 -4.53 -1.51
N CYS A 42 9.86 -5.83 -1.24
CA CYS A 42 10.85 -6.56 -0.44
C CYS A 42 12.26 -6.53 -1.04
N GLN A 43 12.38 -6.29 -2.36
CA GLN A 43 13.69 -6.10 -3.01
C GLN A 43 14.29 -4.72 -2.73
N SER A 44 13.46 -3.75 -2.32
CA SER A 44 13.83 -2.35 -2.14
C SER A 44 13.96 -1.93 -0.67
N VAL A 45 13.17 -2.54 0.22
CA VAL A 45 13.10 -2.22 1.65
C VAL A 45 12.86 -3.48 2.49
N THR A 46 13.23 -3.40 3.78
CA THR A 46 12.89 -4.43 4.77
C THR A 46 11.59 -4.06 5.50
N PHE A 47 10.73 -5.06 5.72
CA PHE A 47 9.48 -4.90 6.47
C PHE A 47 9.64 -5.41 7.91
N SER A 48 8.87 -4.84 8.83
CA SER A 48 8.65 -5.42 10.16
C SER A 48 7.79 -6.68 10.07
N GLU A 49 7.55 -7.31 11.22
CA GLU A 49 6.46 -8.27 11.35
C GLU A 49 5.12 -7.68 10.87
N PRO A 50 4.26 -8.46 10.19
CA PRO A 50 2.99 -7.96 9.67
C PRO A 50 2.07 -7.49 10.79
N LEU A 51 1.56 -6.26 10.67
CA LEU A 51 0.61 -5.70 11.65
C LEU A 51 -0.84 -6.13 11.37
N ALA A 52 -1.20 -6.33 10.11
CA ALA A 52 -2.54 -6.71 9.69
C ALA A 52 -2.52 -7.46 8.36
N LYS A 53 -3.54 -8.30 8.15
CA LYS A 53 -3.85 -8.88 6.84
C LYS A 53 -5.15 -8.24 6.33
N VAL A 54 -5.07 -7.60 5.18
CA VAL A 54 -6.19 -6.91 4.53
C VAL A 54 -6.40 -7.52 3.15
N THR A 55 -7.66 -7.76 2.80
CA THR A 55 -8.06 -8.24 1.48
C THR A 55 -8.57 -7.09 0.62
N ASP A 56 -8.32 -7.16 -0.69
CA ASP A 56 -8.85 -6.19 -1.64
C ASP A 56 -10.34 -6.43 -1.88
N ALA A 57 -11.08 -5.34 -2.09
CA ALA A 57 -12.47 -5.39 -2.48
C ALA A 57 -12.74 -4.36 -3.57
N LEU A 58 -13.61 -4.71 -4.53
CA LEU A 58 -14.09 -3.79 -5.54
C LEU A 58 -15.38 -3.14 -5.05
N ILE A 59 -15.41 -1.80 -5.01
CA ILE A 59 -16.65 -1.06 -4.84
C ILE A 59 -17.27 -0.88 -6.24
N VAL A 60 -18.46 -1.44 -6.42
CA VAL A 60 -19.20 -1.42 -7.69
C VAL A 60 -20.54 -0.74 -7.54
N LYS A 61 -21.15 -0.32 -8.65
CA LYS A 61 -22.55 0.13 -8.67
C LYS A 61 -23.46 -0.98 -8.15
N ALA A 62 -24.54 -0.59 -7.46
CA ALA A 62 -25.55 -1.51 -6.97
C ALA A 62 -26.02 -2.47 -8.09
N GLY A 63 -26.14 -3.76 -7.75
CA GLY A 63 -26.47 -4.82 -8.70
C GLY A 63 -25.32 -5.32 -9.57
N ASN A 64 -24.12 -4.73 -9.46
CA ASN A 64 -22.93 -5.10 -10.22
C ASN A 64 -23.20 -5.22 -11.74
N PRO A 65 -23.60 -4.14 -12.43
CA PRO A 65 -24.09 -4.20 -13.82
C PRO A 65 -23.03 -4.66 -14.82
N LYS A 66 -21.74 -4.54 -14.48
CA LYS A 66 -20.62 -5.05 -15.28
C LYS A 66 -20.17 -6.45 -14.83
N GLY A 67 -20.77 -7.04 -13.80
CA GLY A 67 -20.39 -8.34 -13.26
C GLY A 67 -18.92 -8.42 -12.85
N LEU A 68 -18.36 -7.37 -12.24
CA LEU A 68 -16.96 -7.34 -11.82
C LEU A 68 -16.80 -8.12 -10.51
N HIS A 69 -15.94 -9.14 -10.49
CA HIS A 69 -15.63 -9.96 -9.32
C HIS A 69 -14.14 -9.95 -8.98
N ASN A 70 -13.29 -9.60 -9.94
CA ASN A 70 -11.84 -9.55 -9.79
C ASN A 70 -11.23 -8.51 -10.74
N TYR A 71 -9.92 -8.28 -10.62
CA TYR A 71 -9.20 -7.35 -11.51
C TYR A 71 -9.24 -7.77 -12.99
N GLY A 72 -9.28 -9.07 -13.29
CA GLY A 72 -9.36 -9.58 -14.66
C GLY A 72 -10.66 -9.18 -15.37
N ASP A 73 -11.79 -9.17 -14.65
CA ASP A 73 -13.07 -8.72 -15.19
C ASP A 73 -13.02 -7.25 -15.63
N ILE A 74 -12.22 -6.42 -14.95
CA ILE A 74 -12.09 -5.00 -15.28
C ILE A 74 -11.51 -4.85 -16.69
N ALA A 75 -10.42 -5.56 -16.97
CA ALA A 75 -9.78 -5.57 -18.28
C ALA A 75 -10.70 -6.21 -19.34
N ALA A 76 -11.26 -7.40 -19.06
CA ALA A 76 -12.06 -8.16 -20.01
C ALA A 76 -13.36 -7.44 -20.42
N LYS A 77 -13.94 -6.62 -19.53
CA LYS A 77 -15.23 -5.96 -19.74
C LYS A 77 -15.11 -4.47 -20.04
N GLY A 78 -13.90 -4.00 -20.35
CA GLY A 78 -13.63 -2.60 -20.67
C GLY A 78 -14.09 -1.64 -19.56
N ALA A 79 -13.93 -2.04 -18.29
CA ALA A 79 -14.23 -1.19 -17.17
C ALA A 79 -13.02 -0.33 -16.79
N THR A 80 -13.27 0.88 -16.33
CA THR A 80 -12.24 1.74 -15.76
C THR A 80 -12.20 1.52 -14.26
N MET A 81 -11.02 1.20 -13.73
CA MET A 81 -10.76 1.18 -12.30
C MET A 81 -10.08 2.48 -11.88
N VAL A 82 -10.50 3.03 -10.75
CA VAL A 82 -9.81 4.13 -10.08
C VAL A 82 -9.39 3.61 -8.71
N THR A 83 -8.12 3.80 -8.35
CA THR A 83 -7.56 3.37 -7.08
C THR A 83 -6.62 4.45 -6.53
N GLY A 84 -6.48 4.50 -5.20
CA GLY A 84 -5.42 5.28 -4.56
C GLY A 84 -4.06 4.62 -4.80
N ILE A 85 -2.98 5.42 -4.83
CA ILE A 85 -1.63 4.87 -4.93
C ILE A 85 -1.40 3.96 -3.72
N GLY A 86 -1.05 2.70 -3.98
CA GLY A 86 -0.76 1.72 -2.94
C GLY A 86 -1.94 0.88 -2.45
N TYR A 87 -3.16 1.11 -2.94
CA TYR A 87 -4.37 0.39 -2.50
C TYR A 87 -4.64 -0.90 -3.30
N SER A 88 -4.02 -1.05 -4.47
CA SER A 88 -4.12 -2.27 -5.26
C SER A 88 -2.89 -3.14 -5.03
N ASN A 89 -3.11 -4.44 -4.83
CA ASN A 89 -2.04 -5.45 -4.78
C ASN A 89 -1.66 -5.99 -6.17
N ILE A 90 -1.78 -5.15 -7.21
CA ILE A 90 -1.40 -5.50 -8.58
C ILE A 90 0.12 -5.30 -8.70
N GLU A 91 0.82 -6.36 -9.09
CA GLU A 91 2.24 -6.37 -9.50
C GLU A 91 2.37 -6.80 -10.97
#